data_AF-K1ZYT9-F1
#
_entry.id   AF-K1ZYT9-F1
#
_cell.length_a   1.000
_cell.length_b   1.000
_cell.length_c   1.000
_cell.angle_alpha   90.00
_cell.angle_beta   90.00
_cell.angle_gamma   90.00
#
_symmetry.space_group_name_H-M   'P 1'
#
loop_
_entity.id
_entity.type
_entity.pdbx_description
1 polymer ?
#
loop_
_entity_poly.entity_id
_entity_poly.type
_entity_poly.pdbx_seq_one_letter_code
_entity_poly.pdbx_strand_id
1 'polypeptide(L)' 'EKGFDWKVCGQMGAVASSYAIENYGTQAHKFTKEEFCQRYEKAFGDKLVF' A
#
# COMPACT_ATOMS: atom_id res chain seq x y z
N GLU A 1 -11.62 -14.04 0.16
CA GLU A 1 -10.69 -13.19 -0.61
C GLU A 1 -11.32 -11.81 -0.83
N LYS A 2 -10.54 -10.73 -0.93
CA LYS A 2 -11.06 -9.34 -1.02
C LYS A 2 -11.62 -8.95 -2.40
N GLY A 3 -11.52 -9.82 -3.41
CA GLY A 3 -12.13 -9.61 -4.73
C GLY A 3 -11.47 -8.55 -5.61
N PHE A 4 -10.27 -8.09 -5.28
CA PHE A 4 -9.52 -7.13 -6.08
C PHE A 4 -8.97 -7.77 -7.36
N ASP A 5 -8.89 -6.98 -8.42
CA ASP A 5 -8.21 -7.40 -9.64
C ASP A 5 -6.68 -7.48 -9.45
N TRP A 6 -6.00 -8.11 -10.40
CA TRP A 6 -4.55 -8.32 -10.34
C TRP A 6 -3.74 -7.02 -10.32
N LYS A 7 -4.22 -5.96 -10.99
CA LYS A 7 -3.55 -4.66 -11.02
C LYS A 7 -3.57 -4.05 -9.63
N VAL A 8 -4.74 -4.01 -8.99
CA VAL A 8 -4.91 -3.50 -7.62
C VAL A 8 -4.04 -4.29 -6.64
N CYS A 9 -4.04 -5.63 -6.74
CA CYS A 9 -3.17 -6.47 -5.90
C CYS A 9 -1.68 -6.13 -6.06
N GLY A 10 -1.21 -5.95 -7.30
CA GLY A 10 0.18 -5.55 -7.57
C GLY A 10 0.51 -4.16 -7.03
N GLN A 11 -0.38 -3.20 -7.20
CA GLN A 11 -0.24 -1.83 -6.70
C GLN A 11 -0.22 -1.78 -5.17
N MET A 12 -1.08 -2.55 -4.50
CA MET A 12 -1.03 -2.71 -3.05
C MET A 12 0.33 -3.24 -2.57
N GLY A 13 0.88 -4.25 -3.26
CA GLY A 13 2.21 -4.78 -2.96
C GLY A 13 3.33 -3.75 -3.11
N ALA A 14 3.26 -2.90 -4.14
CA ALA A 14 4.23 -1.83 -4.36
C ALA A 14 4.20 -0.79 -3.21
N VAL A 15 3.01 -0.37 -2.77
CA VAL A 15 2.86 0.56 -1.63
C VAL A 15 3.41 -0.06 -0.35
N ALA A 16 3.06 -1.31 -0.05
CA ALA A 16 3.55 -2.01 1.14
C ALA A 16 5.10 -2.13 1.13
N SER A 17 5.69 -2.43 -0.03
CA SER A 17 7.14 -2.54 -0.18
C SER A 17 7.85 -1.19 0.05
N SER A 18 7.24 -0.08 -0.38
CA SER A 18 7.76 1.27 -0.11
C SER A 18 7.90 1.53 1.39
N TYR A 19 6.91 1.13 2.20
CA TYR A 19 7.00 1.28 3.66
C TYR A 19 8.11 0.42 4.27
N ALA A 20 8.32 -0.78 3.74
CA ALA A 20 9.33 -1.71 4.24
C ALA A 20 10.77 -1.22 4.01
N ILE A 21 11.05 -0.52 2.91
CA ILE A 21 12.40 -0.01 2.61
C ILE A 21 12.72 1.33 3.30
N GLU A 22 11.70 2.08 3.71
CA GLU A 22 11.87 3.39 4.37
C GLU A 22 12.40 3.27 5.81
N ASN A 23 12.28 2.09 6.43
CA ASN A 23 12.67 1.86 7.81
C ASN A 23 13.70 0.73 7.90
N TYR A 24 14.72 0.91 8.74
CA TYR A 24 15.67 -0.16 9.01
C TYR A 24 15.00 -1.26 9.84
N GLY A 25 14.93 -2.46 9.27
CA GLY A 25 14.27 -3.62 9.86
C GLY A 25 13.02 -4.03 9.09
N THR A 26 12.86 -5.34 8.86
CA THR A 26 11.87 -5.92 7.94
C THR A 26 10.41 -5.59 8.27
N GLN A 27 10.10 -5.40 9.55
CA GLN A 27 8.74 -5.15 10.06
C GLN A 27 8.66 -3.88 10.93
N ALA A 28 9.68 -3.01 10.87
CA ALA A 28 9.72 -1.81 11.69
C ALA A 28 8.75 -0.72 11.23
N HIS A 29 8.27 -0.81 9.99
CA HIS A 29 7.34 0.13 9.40
C HIS A 29 5.96 0.07 10.06
N LYS A 30 5.36 1.23 10.28
CA LYS A 30 4.00 1.37 10.81
C LYS A 30 3.24 2.40 10.00
N PHE A 31 2.01 2.07 9.66
CA PHE A 31 1.07 2.96 8.99
C PHE A 31 -0.36 2.55 9.36
N THR A 32 -1.25 3.52 9.33
CA THR A 32 -2.70 3.32 9.41
C THR A 32 -3.26 2.96 8.03
N LYS A 33 -4.50 2.44 8.01
CA LYS A 33 -5.19 2.14 6.74
C LYS A 33 -5.39 3.41 5.90
N GLU A 34 -5.70 4.53 6.55
CA GLU A 34 -5.91 5.83 5.89
C GLU A 34 -4.63 6.32 5.20
N GLU A 35 -3.49 6.26 5.89
CA GLU A 35 -2.19 6.61 5.30
C GLU A 35 -1.84 5.71 4.12
N PHE A 36 -2.13 4.41 4.21
CA PHE A 36 -1.91 3.47 3.12
C PHE A 36 -2.76 3.81 1.89
N CYS A 37 -4.06 4.09 2.08
CA CYS A 37 -4.96 4.52 1.01
C CYS A 37 -4.52 5.84 0.38
N GLN A 38 -4.12 6.82 1.19
CA GLN A 38 -3.63 8.12 0.72
C GLN A 38 -2.36 7.97 -0.12
N ARG A 39 -1.42 7.11 0.31
CA ARG A 39 -0.20 6.86 -0.45
C ARG A 39 -0.49 6.12 -1.77
N TYR A 40 -1.42 5.17 -1.75
CA TYR A 40 -1.91 4.52 -2.97
C TYR A 40 -2.49 5.53 -3.96
N GLU A 41 -3.40 6.39 -3.51
CA GLU A 41 -4.04 7.42 -4.34
C GLU A 41 -3.01 8.40 -4.90
N LYS A 42 -2.04 8.83 -4.08
CA LYS A 42 -0.94 9.70 -4.53
C LYS A 42 -0.05 9.03 -5.59
N ALA A 43 0.19 7.73 -5.48
CA ALA A 43 1.09 7.00 -6.39
C ALA A 43 0.43 6.64 -7.72
N PHE A 44 -0.86 6.28 -7.71
CA PHE A 44 -1.54 5.69 -8.87
C PHE A 44 -2.74 6.49 -9.38
N GLY A 45 -3.18 7.53 -8.66
CA GLY A 45 -4.34 8.36 -9.04
C GLY A 45 -5.70 7.69 -8.86
N ASP A 46 -5.73 6.47 -8.30
CA ASP A 46 -6.94 5.68 -8.05
C ASP A 46 -7.21 5.57 -6.54
N LYS A 47 -8.48 5.43 -6.14
CA LYS A 47 -8.85 5.25 -4.73
C LYS A 47 -8.88 3.78 -4.34
N LEU A 48 -8.13 3.43 -3.30
CA LEU A 48 -8.24 2.13 -2.64
C LEU A 48 -9.24 2.20 -1.48
N VAL A 49 -10.27 1.37 -1.49
CA VAL A 49 -11.30 1.30 -0.44
C VAL A 49 -11.31 -0.12 0.13
N PHE A 50 -11.30 -0.24 1.46
CA PHE A 50 -11.13 -1.50 2.18
C PHE A 50 -12.43 -2.11 2.73
#